data_AF-A0A260Z1N9-F1
#
_entry.id   AF-A0A260Z1N9-F1
#
_cell.length_a   1.000
_cell.length_b   1.000
_cell.length_c   1.000
_cell.angle_alpha   90.00
_cell.angle_beta   90.00
_cell.angle_gamma   90.00
#
_symmetry.space_group_name_H-M   'P 1'
#
loop_
_entity.id
_entity.type
_entity.pdbx_description
1 polymer ?
#
loop_
_entity_poly.entity_id
_entity_poly.type
_entity_poly.pdbx_seq_one_letter_code
_entity_poly.pdbx_strand_id
1 'polypeptide(L)'
;MRYATRTVVFFSLFFAGALIFSRWKARQEVSLQPSEIHSQSSPCHIPTWNKVHTNSVMDSLINSFSQWLWMKLKLSVENNQNYTSISILGAFVYPNHISISLTAQYLVQQNLHCRYFDCKRNEIPGSAYQSVVFPESVLHCPRRIGAEFMSVSRTLERSEEIPEPVKLTYRAYEKPPHDLTVCVAPLYGNESKWLQIVEFVEHMKLEGATFVYFYIGSISDYDRKILNDYVRTGDVEVIDLHDKYERPYYAWHLITVQDCHLRAKYHSKWVSFLDLDERISGTPRQNLLQLIESQDPYVGEIIFPVLNIVKYGDVAEKFVDVPTLKRDMMFRQWTDTVDPTWNASKAIVRPEKIGIMFIHFATAKLPGVKTVQISPNQALVRHYRSTQHRVDVTNWHLEVQADGKLFVITKRPLTPVFDQNLTDAIVKRVQNVYDQVPVNCSAIARYLWESRKFPDPCESMSPVF
;
A
#
# COMPACT_ATOMS: atom_id res chain seq x y z
N MET A 1 1.89 50.62 -24.80
CA MET A 1 3.24 50.01 -24.75
C MET A 1 3.55 49.21 -23.46
N ARG A 2 2.57 48.77 -22.65
CA ARG A 2 2.81 47.96 -21.42
C ARG A 2 2.33 46.50 -21.48
N TYR A 3 1.73 46.07 -22.59
CA TYR A 3 1.25 44.69 -22.78
C TYR A 3 2.23 43.79 -23.55
N ALA A 4 3.14 44.35 -24.36
CA ALA A 4 4.11 43.54 -25.13
C ALA A 4 5.25 42.98 -24.25
N THR A 5 5.64 43.69 -23.19
CA THR A 5 6.78 43.30 -22.35
C THR A 5 6.50 42.11 -21.43
N ARG A 6 5.24 41.88 -21.03
CA ARG A 6 4.86 40.72 -20.20
C ARG A 6 4.82 39.41 -20.99
N THR A 7 4.42 39.46 -22.26
CA THR A 7 4.40 38.28 -23.14
C THR A 7 5.82 37.83 -23.49
N VAL A 8 6.74 38.77 -23.75
CA VAL A 8 8.15 38.45 -24.06
C VAL A 8 8.88 37.84 -22.85
N VAL A 9 8.58 38.28 -21.61
CA VAL A 9 9.16 37.69 -20.39
C VAL A 9 8.65 36.27 -20.13
N PHE A 10 7.37 36.00 -20.40
CA PHE A 10 6.82 34.64 -20.31
C PHE A 10 7.41 33.69 -21.37
N PHE A 11 7.56 34.15 -22.61
CA PHE A 11 8.19 33.37 -23.67
C PHE A 11 9.67 33.09 -23.39
N SER A 12 10.41 34.07 -22.88
CA SER A 12 11.84 33.89 -22.56
C SER A 12 12.08 32.97 -21.36
N LEU A 13 11.22 32.98 -20.33
CA LEU A 13 11.25 32.00 -19.24
C LEU A 13 10.91 30.58 -19.72
N PHE A 14 9.95 30.45 -20.65
CA PHE A 14 9.57 29.16 -21.23
C PHE A 14 10.71 28.57 -22.09
N PHE A 15 11.37 29.40 -22.91
CA PHE A 15 12.53 28.98 -23.71
C PHE A 15 13.76 28.67 -22.85
N ALA A 16 14.01 29.43 -21.77
CA ALA A 16 15.09 29.13 -20.84
C ALA A 16 14.83 27.81 -20.09
N GLY A 17 13.59 27.54 -19.69
CA GLY A 17 13.18 26.25 -19.12
C GLY A 17 13.35 25.10 -20.10
N ALA A 18 12.98 25.28 -21.37
CA ALA A 18 13.12 24.29 -22.43
C ALA A 18 14.60 23.98 -22.78
N LEU A 19 15.49 24.98 -22.77
CA LEU A 19 16.93 24.81 -22.99
C LEU A 19 17.65 24.12 -21.83
N ILE A 20 17.24 24.41 -20.59
CA ILE A 20 17.74 23.69 -19.40
C ILE A 20 17.24 22.24 -19.43
N PHE A 21 15.99 22.03 -19.82
CA PHE A 21 15.39 20.70 -19.95
C PHE A 21 16.02 19.86 -21.08
N SER A 22 16.32 20.46 -22.24
CA SER A 22 16.99 19.74 -23.34
C SER A 22 18.41 19.32 -22.96
N ARG A 23 19.14 20.17 -22.23
CA ARG A 23 20.47 19.83 -21.68
C ARG A 23 20.40 18.76 -20.58
N TRP A 24 19.32 18.71 -19.80
CA TRP A 24 19.10 17.66 -18.81
C TRP A 24 18.77 16.31 -19.49
N LYS A 25 17.88 16.31 -20.50
CA LYS A 25 17.55 15.10 -21.28
C LYS A 25 18.76 14.55 -22.03
N ALA A 26 19.55 15.42 -22.66
CA ALA A 26 20.79 15.04 -23.34
C ALA A 26 21.87 14.48 -22.39
N ARG A 27 21.81 14.78 -21.08
CA ARG A 27 22.69 14.17 -20.07
C ARG A 27 22.26 12.76 -19.65
N GLN A 28 21.00 12.38 -19.85
CA GLN A 28 20.52 11.02 -19.57
C GLN A 28 20.72 10.08 -20.76
N GLU A 29 20.76 10.61 -21.99
CA GLU A 29 21.02 9.82 -23.21
C GLU A 29 22.53 9.59 -23.42
N VAL A 30 23.15 8.74 -22.60
CA VAL A 30 24.42 8.09 -22.99
C VAL A 30 24.05 6.82 -23.75
N SER A 31 24.23 6.84 -25.07
CA SER A 31 23.91 5.70 -25.93
C SER A 31 24.88 4.55 -25.66
N LEU A 32 24.38 3.43 -25.16
CA LEU A 32 25.07 2.15 -25.22
C LEU A 32 24.68 1.47 -26.54
N GLN A 33 25.68 1.19 -27.37
CA GLN A 33 25.50 0.41 -28.60
C GLN A 33 25.01 -1.01 -28.26
N PRO A 34 24.10 -1.59 -29.05
CA PRO A 34 23.68 -2.96 -28.83
C PRO A 34 24.82 -3.90 -29.24
N SER A 35 25.46 -4.54 -28.27
CA SER A 35 26.36 -5.66 -28.53
C SER A 35 25.54 -6.93 -28.78
N GLU A 36 25.89 -7.64 -29.86
CA GLU A 36 25.31 -8.91 -30.24
C GLU A 36 25.49 -9.96 -29.13
N ILE A 37 24.38 -10.55 -28.68
CA ILE A 37 24.37 -11.59 -27.64
C ILE A 37 24.58 -12.95 -28.30
N HIS A 38 25.80 -13.48 -28.21
CA HIS A 38 26.08 -14.90 -28.35
C HIS A 38 26.36 -15.50 -26.96
N SER A 39 25.52 -16.40 -26.46
CA SER A 39 25.98 -17.64 -25.82
C SER A 39 24.84 -18.64 -25.57
N GLN A 40 25.17 -19.90 -25.83
CA GLN A 40 24.37 -21.08 -25.64
C GLN A 40 24.22 -21.42 -24.15
N SER A 41 23.01 -21.26 -23.63
CA SER A 41 22.45 -22.09 -22.56
C SER A 41 20.95 -22.14 -22.82
N SER A 42 20.24 -23.23 -22.48
CA SER A 42 18.81 -23.38 -22.78
C SER A 42 18.05 -22.07 -22.52
N PRO A 43 17.49 -21.41 -23.56
CA PRO A 43 17.10 -20.02 -23.44
C PRO A 43 15.95 -19.90 -22.45
N CYS A 44 16.05 -18.95 -21.51
CA CYS A 44 14.93 -18.57 -20.65
C CYS A 44 13.68 -18.41 -21.51
N HIS A 45 12.56 -19.01 -21.10
CA HIS A 45 11.31 -18.77 -21.79
C HIS A 45 10.88 -17.33 -21.52
N ILE A 46 10.94 -16.47 -22.53
CA ILE A 46 10.52 -15.07 -22.40
C ILE A 46 9.05 -14.96 -22.81
N PRO A 47 8.12 -14.75 -21.86
CA PRO A 47 6.71 -14.58 -22.18
C PRO A 47 6.50 -13.31 -23.01
N THR A 48 5.41 -13.27 -23.79
CA THR A 48 5.11 -12.17 -24.73
C THR A 48 5.09 -10.80 -24.06
N TRP A 49 4.50 -10.71 -22.86
CA TRP A 49 4.46 -9.47 -22.10
C TRP A 49 5.85 -8.94 -21.73
N ASN A 50 6.86 -9.82 -21.66
CA ASN A 50 8.23 -9.49 -21.28
C ASN A 50 9.19 -9.32 -22.47
N LYS A 51 8.67 -9.33 -23.70
CA LYS A 51 9.41 -8.98 -24.93
C LYS A 51 9.36 -7.48 -25.22
N VAL A 52 9.50 -6.65 -24.19
CA VAL A 52 9.41 -5.19 -24.29
C VAL A 52 10.71 -4.56 -23.83
N HIS A 53 11.28 -3.69 -24.66
CA HIS A 53 12.43 -2.87 -24.35
C HIS A 53 12.02 -1.40 -24.39
N THR A 54 12.39 -0.62 -23.38
CA THR A 54 12.23 0.84 -23.41
C THR A 54 13.58 1.52 -23.18
N ASN A 55 13.81 2.66 -23.81
CA ASN A 55 15.07 3.39 -23.70
C ASN A 55 15.09 4.34 -22.50
N SER A 56 13.91 4.79 -22.05
CA SER A 56 13.72 5.72 -20.95
C SER A 56 12.54 5.30 -20.05
N VAL A 57 12.46 5.90 -18.88
CA VAL A 57 11.37 5.70 -17.90
C VAL A 57 10.08 6.42 -18.33
N MET A 58 10.21 7.58 -18.98
CA MET A 58 9.09 8.47 -19.26
C MET A 58 9.11 8.89 -20.73
N ASP A 59 8.00 8.66 -21.42
CA ASP A 59 7.82 9.06 -22.82
C ASP A 59 7.11 10.42 -22.96
N SER A 60 6.40 10.86 -21.92
CA SER A 60 5.64 12.13 -21.91
C SER A 60 6.50 13.30 -21.42
N LEU A 61 6.69 14.29 -22.30
CA LEU A 61 7.39 15.54 -21.97
C LEU A 61 6.75 16.28 -20.79
N ILE A 62 5.42 16.28 -20.73
CA ILE A 62 4.66 16.95 -19.66
C ILE A 62 4.92 16.27 -18.32
N ASN A 63 4.87 14.93 -18.28
CA ASN A 63 5.11 14.19 -17.05
C ASN A 63 6.57 14.33 -16.59
N SER A 64 7.53 14.30 -17.53
CA SER A 64 8.94 14.56 -17.24
C SER A 64 9.15 15.96 -16.66
N PHE A 65 8.48 16.97 -17.20
CA PHE A 65 8.53 18.32 -16.66
C PHE A 65 7.90 18.41 -15.25
N SER A 66 6.77 17.75 -15.03
CA SER A 66 6.14 17.66 -13.71
C SER A 66 7.06 17.02 -12.67
N GLN A 67 7.67 15.87 -12.99
CA GLN A 67 8.62 15.19 -12.09
C GLN A 67 9.84 16.07 -11.80
N TRP A 68 10.39 16.73 -12.82
CA TRP A 68 11.48 17.70 -12.65
C TRP A 68 11.08 18.84 -11.70
N LEU A 69 9.88 19.41 -11.88
CA LEU A 69 9.37 20.48 -11.04
C LEU A 69 9.20 20.00 -9.59
N TRP A 70 8.63 18.81 -9.37
CA TRP A 70 8.45 18.25 -8.03
C TRP A 70 9.79 17.99 -7.32
N MET A 71 10.80 17.50 -8.04
CA MET A 71 12.17 17.39 -7.51
C MET A 71 12.75 18.74 -7.13
N LYS A 72 12.55 19.79 -7.95
CA LYS A 72 13.02 21.15 -7.64
C LYS A 72 12.31 21.77 -6.45
N LEU A 73 11.02 21.47 -6.29
CA LEU A 73 10.22 21.87 -5.13
C LEU A 73 10.49 21.00 -3.89
N LYS A 74 11.35 19.98 -4.00
CA LYS A 74 11.68 19.04 -2.91
C LYS A 74 10.44 18.37 -2.32
N LEU A 75 9.44 18.08 -3.16
CA LEU A 75 8.30 17.27 -2.73
C LEU A 75 8.80 15.85 -2.40
N SER A 76 8.18 15.20 -1.40
CA SER A 76 8.55 13.86 -0.94
C SER A 76 9.92 13.75 -0.25
N VAL A 77 10.50 14.82 0.31
CA VAL A 77 11.75 14.71 1.09
C VAL A 77 11.43 14.65 2.57
N GLU A 78 11.42 13.45 3.16
CA GLU A 78 11.15 13.27 4.59
C GLU A 78 12.44 13.14 5.42
N ASN A 79 13.52 12.59 4.84
CA ASN A 79 14.86 12.53 5.46
C ASN A 79 14.90 11.80 6.83
N ASN A 80 14.03 10.81 7.04
CA ASN A 80 13.83 10.20 8.36
C ASN A 80 15.01 9.34 8.86
N GLN A 81 15.71 8.63 7.97
CA GLN A 81 16.77 7.69 8.34
C GLN A 81 17.89 7.64 7.31
N ASN A 82 19.14 7.78 7.75
CA ASN A 82 20.33 7.85 6.88
C ASN A 82 21.38 6.74 7.12
N TYR A 83 21.09 5.75 7.97
CA TYR A 83 22.02 4.66 8.33
C TYR A 83 21.68 3.31 7.67
N THR A 84 20.72 3.28 6.75
CA THR A 84 20.26 2.05 6.08
C THR A 84 21.09 1.77 4.83
N SER A 85 21.40 0.49 4.59
CA SER A 85 21.89 0.09 3.26
C SER A 85 20.73 0.05 2.28
N ILE A 86 21.05 0.10 0.99
CA ILE A 86 20.03 -0.07 -0.04
C ILE A 86 19.45 -1.48 0.09
N SER A 87 18.14 -1.57 0.09
CA SER A 87 17.37 -2.82 0.13
C SER A 87 16.07 -2.60 -0.63
N ILE A 88 15.52 -3.67 -1.17
CA ILE A 88 14.36 -3.63 -2.07
C ILE A 88 13.18 -4.33 -1.41
N LEU A 89 12.06 -3.62 -1.29
CA LEU A 89 10.81 -4.16 -0.80
C LEU A 89 9.98 -4.83 -1.91
N GLY A 90 10.04 -4.28 -3.12
CA GLY A 90 9.32 -4.83 -4.27
C GLY A 90 9.75 -4.21 -5.59
N ALA A 91 9.51 -4.92 -6.68
CA ALA A 91 9.70 -4.43 -8.04
C ALA A 91 8.46 -4.73 -8.89
N PHE A 92 7.96 -3.73 -9.61
CA PHE A 92 6.69 -3.77 -10.31
C PHE A 92 6.89 -3.42 -11.77
N VAL A 93 6.46 -4.29 -12.69
CA VAL A 93 6.54 -4.04 -14.13
C VAL A 93 5.23 -3.46 -14.64
N TYR A 94 5.29 -2.23 -15.12
CA TYR A 94 4.20 -1.51 -15.79
C TYR A 94 4.35 -1.58 -17.31
N PRO A 95 3.40 -1.05 -18.09
CA PRO A 95 3.46 -1.14 -19.55
C PRO A 95 4.77 -0.61 -20.16
N ASN A 96 5.26 0.53 -19.69
CA ASN A 96 6.43 1.23 -20.28
C ASN A 96 7.67 1.32 -19.36
N HIS A 97 7.57 0.99 -18.08
CA HIS A 97 8.69 1.06 -17.14
C HIS A 97 8.54 0.03 -16.02
N ILE A 98 9.57 -0.09 -15.20
CA ILE A 98 9.61 -0.83 -13.96
C ILE A 98 9.77 0.19 -12.82
N SER A 99 9.07 -0.02 -11.71
CA SER A 99 9.28 0.74 -10.48
C SER A 99 9.72 -0.17 -9.36
N ILE A 100 10.71 0.28 -8.61
CA ILE A 100 11.30 -0.44 -7.48
C ILE A 100 10.98 0.37 -6.22
N SER A 101 10.36 -0.30 -5.24
CA SER A 101 10.18 0.22 -3.89
C SER A 101 11.38 -0.20 -3.04
N LEU A 102 12.02 0.76 -2.39
CA LEU A 102 13.19 0.58 -1.54
C LEU A 102 12.79 0.65 -0.06
N THR A 103 13.51 -0.04 0.82
CA THR A 103 13.36 0.17 2.28
C THR A 103 14.31 1.25 2.82
N ALA A 104 15.24 1.72 1.99
CA ALA A 104 16.17 2.78 2.35
C ALA A 104 15.54 4.16 2.14
N GLN A 105 15.78 5.06 3.09
CA GLN A 105 15.35 6.46 3.08
C GLN A 105 16.55 7.39 2.86
N TYR A 106 16.31 8.70 2.76
CA TYR A 106 17.37 9.71 2.51
C TYR A 106 18.05 9.59 1.14
N LEU A 107 17.47 8.82 0.22
CA LEU A 107 18.04 8.58 -1.12
C LEU A 107 17.49 9.52 -2.20
N VAL A 108 16.54 10.40 -1.87
CA VAL A 108 15.90 11.31 -2.85
C VAL A 108 16.96 12.11 -3.63
N GLN A 109 16.81 12.15 -4.96
CA GLN A 109 17.72 12.81 -5.90
C GLN A 109 19.15 12.21 -5.95
N GLN A 110 19.42 11.08 -5.29
CA GLN A 110 20.65 10.32 -5.49
C GLN A 110 20.53 9.44 -6.73
N ASN A 111 21.67 9.21 -7.40
CA ASN A 111 21.75 8.31 -8.54
C ASN A 111 21.95 6.87 -8.07
N LEU A 112 21.16 5.96 -8.62
CA LEU A 112 21.34 4.51 -8.48
C LEU A 112 21.31 3.86 -9.86
N HIS A 113 21.87 2.66 -9.97
CA HIS A 113 21.85 1.85 -11.17
C HIS A 113 20.82 0.73 -11.03
N CYS A 114 19.90 0.63 -11.99
CA CYS A 114 19.03 -0.52 -12.18
C CYS A 114 19.86 -1.69 -12.71
N ARG A 115 19.75 -2.86 -12.07
CA ARG A 115 20.44 -4.10 -12.45
C ARG A 115 19.39 -5.15 -12.80
N TYR A 116 19.51 -5.77 -13.98
CA TYR A 116 18.46 -6.64 -14.54
C TYR A 116 18.95 -8.07 -14.62
N PHE A 117 18.11 -9.01 -14.23
CA PHE A 117 18.47 -10.42 -14.17
C PHE A 117 17.44 -11.28 -14.89
N ASP A 118 17.91 -12.32 -15.56
CA ASP A 118 17.08 -13.28 -16.29
C ASP A 118 16.41 -14.32 -15.37
N CYS A 119 15.70 -15.28 -15.96
CA CYS A 119 15.02 -16.36 -15.24
C CYS A 119 15.95 -17.26 -14.41
N LYS A 120 17.25 -17.28 -14.74
CA LYS A 120 18.30 -18.03 -14.03
C LYS A 120 19.04 -17.16 -13.00
N ARG A 121 18.57 -15.92 -12.78
CA ARG A 121 19.20 -14.92 -11.93
C ARG A 121 20.60 -14.52 -12.41
N ASN A 122 20.90 -14.64 -13.69
CA ASN A 122 22.12 -14.08 -14.27
C ASN A 122 21.87 -12.64 -14.69
N GLU A 123 22.82 -11.75 -14.42
CA GLU A 123 22.70 -10.37 -14.86
C GLU A 123 22.72 -10.30 -16.39
N ILE A 124 21.77 -9.57 -16.97
CA ILE A 124 21.66 -9.36 -18.41
C ILE A 124 22.79 -8.40 -18.83
N PRO A 125 23.76 -8.82 -19.65
CA PRO A 125 24.92 -7.99 -19.98
C PRO A 125 24.53 -6.68 -20.67
N GLY A 126 25.18 -5.57 -20.30
CA GLY A 126 24.96 -4.26 -20.90
C GLY A 126 23.58 -3.64 -20.66
N SER A 127 22.74 -4.26 -19.81
CA SER A 127 21.37 -3.82 -19.58
C SER A 127 21.22 -2.73 -18.53
N ALA A 128 22.25 -2.52 -17.69
CA ALA A 128 22.21 -1.61 -16.56
C ALA A 128 21.83 -0.18 -16.98
N TYR A 129 21.12 0.53 -16.09
CA TYR A 129 20.62 1.87 -16.38
C TYR A 129 20.75 2.78 -15.15
N GLN A 130 21.37 3.95 -15.31
CA GLN A 130 21.44 4.94 -14.23
C GLN A 130 20.12 5.72 -14.15
N SER A 131 19.51 5.70 -12.97
CA SER A 131 18.29 6.43 -12.67
C SER A 131 18.43 7.26 -11.38
N VAL A 132 17.43 8.07 -11.10
CA VAL A 132 17.37 8.97 -9.95
C VAL A 132 16.26 8.49 -9.04
N VAL A 133 16.55 8.36 -7.74
CA VAL A 133 15.54 8.01 -6.74
C VAL A 133 14.57 9.18 -6.57
N PHE A 134 13.32 8.97 -7.00
CA PHE A 134 12.22 9.92 -6.85
C PHE A 134 10.88 9.26 -7.22
N PRO A 135 9.81 9.36 -6.41
CA PRO A 135 9.75 9.98 -5.06
C PRO A 135 10.62 9.25 -4.02
N GLU A 136 10.55 9.64 -2.74
CA GLU A 136 11.33 8.96 -1.70
C GLU A 136 11.13 7.46 -1.71
N SER A 137 12.25 6.74 -1.59
CA SER A 137 12.29 5.28 -1.60
C SER A 137 11.74 4.63 -2.89
N VAL A 138 11.63 5.37 -4.00
CA VAL A 138 11.20 4.82 -5.29
C VAL A 138 12.26 5.05 -6.36
N LEU A 139 12.60 3.99 -7.10
CA LEU A 139 13.47 4.06 -8.27
C LEU A 139 12.71 3.58 -9.50
N HIS A 140 12.74 4.37 -10.58
CA HIS A 140 12.12 3.99 -11.84
C HIS A 140 13.19 3.55 -12.86
N CYS A 141 12.93 2.44 -13.53
CA CYS A 141 13.85 1.80 -14.46
C CYS A 141 13.15 1.52 -15.79
N PRO A 142 13.81 1.67 -16.95
CA PRO A 142 13.23 1.23 -18.21
C PRO A 142 13.10 -0.30 -18.27
N ARG A 143 12.32 -0.81 -19.22
CA ARG A 143 12.12 -2.25 -19.42
C ARG A 143 13.27 -2.87 -20.22
N ARG A 144 13.59 -4.12 -19.90
CA ARG A 144 14.60 -4.93 -20.60
C ARG A 144 13.97 -6.28 -20.95
N ILE A 145 14.20 -6.72 -22.19
CA ILE A 145 13.68 -8.00 -22.69
C ILE A 145 14.23 -9.14 -21.83
N GLY A 146 13.34 -9.99 -21.33
CA GLY A 146 13.72 -11.17 -20.55
C GLY A 146 14.12 -10.91 -19.09
N ALA A 147 14.04 -9.67 -18.60
CA ALA A 147 14.26 -9.39 -17.18
C ALA A 147 13.12 -10.01 -16.35
N GLU A 148 13.47 -10.85 -15.37
CA GLU A 148 12.53 -11.45 -14.41
C GLU A 148 12.79 -11.01 -12.97
N PHE A 149 14.03 -10.60 -12.68
CA PHE A 149 14.41 -10.06 -11.38
C PHE A 149 15.14 -8.73 -11.53
N MET A 150 15.05 -7.91 -10.49
CA MET A 150 15.68 -6.60 -10.42
C MET A 150 16.53 -6.50 -9.16
N SER A 151 17.69 -5.87 -9.29
CA SER A 151 18.45 -5.33 -8.16
C SER A 151 18.83 -3.87 -8.43
N VAL A 152 19.45 -3.23 -7.45
CA VAL A 152 19.91 -1.85 -7.50
C VAL A 152 21.31 -1.72 -6.93
N SER A 153 22.12 -0.82 -7.46
CA SER A 153 23.48 -0.57 -6.97
C SER A 153 23.85 0.91 -7.05
N ARG A 154 24.82 1.37 -6.24
CA ARG A 154 25.35 2.73 -6.33
C ARG A 154 26.28 2.87 -7.53
N THR A 155 27.04 1.83 -7.85
CA THR A 155 28.05 1.77 -8.90
C THR A 155 27.81 0.56 -9.82
N LEU A 156 28.61 0.44 -10.88
CA LEU A 156 28.65 -0.74 -11.75
C LEU A 156 29.86 -1.64 -11.44
N GLU A 157 30.56 -1.37 -10.34
CA GLU A 157 31.74 -2.14 -9.96
C GLU A 157 31.35 -3.55 -9.53
N ARG A 158 32.12 -4.55 -9.98
CA ARG A 158 31.87 -5.96 -9.62
C ARG A 158 32.12 -6.27 -8.14
N SER A 159 32.88 -5.43 -7.46
CA SER A 159 33.19 -5.54 -6.03
C SER A 159 32.08 -5.00 -5.13
N GLU A 160 31.11 -4.27 -5.66
CA GLU A 160 29.99 -3.78 -4.86
C GLU A 160 29.06 -4.95 -4.51
N GLU A 161 28.81 -5.15 -3.22
CA GLU A 161 27.74 -6.03 -2.75
C GLU A 161 26.39 -5.38 -3.07
N ILE A 162 25.60 -6.04 -3.90
CA ILE A 162 24.27 -5.58 -4.29
C ILE A 162 23.19 -6.34 -3.50
N PRO A 163 22.00 -5.74 -3.27
CA PRO A 163 20.87 -6.46 -2.69
C PRO A 163 20.49 -7.68 -3.54
N GLU A 164 19.96 -8.71 -2.88
CA GLU A 164 19.44 -9.89 -3.56
C GLU A 164 18.37 -9.50 -4.61
N PRO A 165 18.46 -10.01 -5.86
CA PRO A 165 17.49 -9.70 -6.88
C PRO A 165 16.07 -10.13 -6.49
N VAL A 166 15.13 -9.18 -6.52
CA VAL A 166 13.70 -9.42 -6.27
C VAL A 166 12.96 -9.70 -7.55
N LYS A 167 11.94 -10.57 -7.49
CA LYS A 167 11.15 -10.94 -8.65
C LYS A 167 10.27 -9.76 -9.10
N LEU A 168 10.16 -9.56 -10.41
CA LEU A 168 9.22 -8.61 -10.98
C LEU A 168 7.77 -9.06 -10.76
N THR A 169 6.99 -8.15 -10.19
CA THR A 169 5.55 -8.29 -10.01
C THR A 169 4.82 -7.67 -11.19
N TYR A 170 3.99 -8.46 -11.88
CA TYR A 170 3.26 -7.98 -13.06
C TYR A 170 2.18 -6.97 -12.70
N ARG A 171 2.27 -5.77 -13.31
CA ARG A 171 1.34 -4.65 -13.16
C ARG A 171 1.07 -3.94 -14.50
N ALA A 172 1.15 -4.68 -15.60
CA ALA A 172 0.84 -4.17 -16.94
C ALA A 172 -0.52 -4.71 -17.44
N TYR A 173 -1.52 -4.74 -16.57
CA TYR A 173 -2.87 -5.19 -16.94
C TYR A 173 -3.53 -4.17 -17.87
N GLU A 174 -4.27 -4.66 -18.88
CA GLU A 174 -5.08 -3.79 -19.75
C GLU A 174 -6.22 -3.12 -18.97
N LYS A 175 -6.81 -3.88 -18.04
CA LYS A 175 -7.80 -3.40 -17.08
C LYS A 175 -7.42 -3.89 -15.69
N PRO A 176 -7.51 -3.04 -14.65
CA PRO A 176 -7.25 -3.47 -13.28
C PRO A 176 -8.14 -4.66 -12.89
N PRO A 177 -7.58 -5.73 -12.30
CA PRO A 177 -8.37 -6.85 -11.79
C PRO A 177 -9.27 -6.48 -10.60
N HIS A 178 -9.00 -5.37 -9.92
CA HIS A 178 -9.75 -4.92 -8.75
C HIS A 178 -10.32 -3.52 -8.93
N ASP A 179 -11.56 -3.30 -8.46
CA ASP A 179 -12.19 -1.98 -8.52
C ASP A 179 -11.72 -1.08 -7.38
N LEU A 180 -11.77 -1.58 -6.15
CA LEU A 180 -11.28 -0.91 -4.95
C LEU A 180 -10.35 -1.83 -4.17
N THR A 181 -9.16 -1.33 -3.86
CA THR A 181 -8.19 -1.97 -2.96
C THR A 181 -7.88 -1.09 -1.78
N VAL A 182 -7.58 -1.71 -0.64
CA VAL A 182 -7.24 -0.99 0.59
C VAL A 182 -5.83 -1.34 1.03
N CYS A 183 -4.99 -0.33 1.21
CA CYS A 183 -3.67 -0.43 1.82
C CYS A 183 -3.82 -0.20 3.32
N VAL A 184 -3.60 -1.24 4.12
CA VAL A 184 -3.63 -1.12 5.58
C VAL A 184 -2.25 -0.67 6.05
N ALA A 185 -2.21 0.39 6.84
CA ALA A 185 -0.98 0.87 7.45
C ALA A 185 -0.29 -0.26 8.25
N PRO A 186 1.03 -0.17 8.46
CA PRO A 186 1.78 -1.22 9.11
C PRO A 186 1.22 -1.66 10.47
N LEU A 187 1.06 -2.96 10.69
CA LEU A 187 0.59 -3.49 11.97
C LEU A 187 1.73 -3.59 12.99
N TYR A 188 1.49 -2.98 14.16
CA TYR A 188 2.41 -2.93 15.30
C TYR A 188 1.67 -2.94 16.64
N GLY A 189 2.43 -3.03 17.74
CA GLY A 189 1.93 -2.95 19.11
C GLY A 189 1.34 -4.28 19.61
N ASN A 190 1.13 -4.34 20.93
CA ASN A 190 0.82 -5.59 21.64
C ASN A 190 -0.68 -5.88 21.75
N GLU A 191 -1.56 -4.93 21.41
CA GLU A 191 -3.00 -5.19 21.38
C GLU A 191 -3.30 -6.29 20.34
N SER A 192 -4.14 -7.24 20.73
CA SER A 192 -4.76 -8.24 19.86
C SER A 192 -5.34 -7.61 18.59
N LYS A 193 -5.11 -8.23 17.43
CA LYS A 193 -5.53 -7.69 16.13
C LYS A 193 -6.60 -8.51 15.43
N TRP A 194 -6.84 -9.76 15.82
CA TRP A 194 -7.68 -10.69 15.05
C TRP A 194 -9.07 -10.13 14.78
N LEU A 195 -9.74 -9.57 15.79
CA LEU A 195 -11.10 -9.04 15.63
C LEU A 195 -11.09 -7.76 14.78
N GLN A 196 -10.10 -6.89 14.98
CA GLN A 196 -9.93 -5.66 14.18
C GLN A 196 -9.73 -6.02 12.69
N ILE A 197 -8.95 -7.06 12.40
CA ILE A 197 -8.69 -7.56 11.05
C ILE A 197 -9.97 -8.08 10.41
N VAL A 198 -10.74 -8.95 11.08
CA VAL A 198 -12.01 -9.45 10.51
C VAL A 198 -12.98 -8.31 10.26
N GLU A 199 -13.15 -7.43 11.24
CA GLU A 199 -14.03 -6.27 11.09
C GLU A 199 -13.58 -5.35 9.97
N PHE A 200 -12.27 -5.15 9.80
CA PHE A 200 -11.73 -4.36 8.70
C PHE A 200 -12.08 -4.95 7.35
N VAL A 201 -11.72 -6.21 7.15
CA VAL A 201 -11.86 -6.86 5.84
C VAL A 201 -13.34 -7.02 5.48
N GLU A 202 -14.18 -7.52 6.39
CA GLU A 202 -15.60 -7.72 6.09
C GLU A 202 -16.34 -6.37 5.91
N HIS A 203 -16.00 -5.33 6.69
CA HIS A 203 -16.55 -3.98 6.47
C HIS A 203 -16.21 -3.46 5.09
N MET A 204 -14.92 -3.48 4.72
CA MET A 204 -14.50 -2.93 3.44
C MET A 204 -15.05 -3.74 2.27
N LYS A 205 -15.25 -5.06 2.42
CA LYS A 205 -15.95 -5.90 1.42
C LYS A 205 -17.40 -5.47 1.22
N LEU A 206 -18.14 -5.18 2.30
CA LEU A 206 -19.52 -4.66 2.18
C LEU A 206 -19.58 -3.30 1.47
N GLU A 207 -18.52 -2.50 1.59
CA GLU A 207 -18.36 -1.22 0.90
C GLU A 207 -17.85 -1.34 -0.55
N GLY A 208 -17.55 -2.57 -1.00
CA GLY A 208 -17.15 -2.89 -2.37
C GLY A 208 -15.64 -3.03 -2.60
N ALA A 209 -14.83 -3.09 -1.55
CA ALA A 209 -13.43 -3.47 -1.70
C ALA A 209 -13.31 -4.93 -2.16
N THR A 210 -12.42 -5.17 -3.11
CA THR A 210 -12.20 -6.49 -3.72
C THR A 210 -10.82 -7.06 -3.40
N PHE A 211 -9.96 -6.27 -2.75
CA PHE A 211 -8.63 -6.71 -2.34
C PHE A 211 -8.08 -5.83 -1.21
N VAL A 212 -7.20 -6.39 -0.37
CA VAL A 212 -6.54 -5.66 0.72
C VAL A 212 -5.07 -6.03 0.80
N TYR A 213 -4.21 -5.02 0.95
CA TYR A 213 -2.79 -5.20 1.26
C TYR A 213 -2.56 -4.95 2.75
N PHE A 214 -2.00 -5.94 3.45
CA PHE A 214 -1.56 -5.80 4.83
C PHE A 214 -0.05 -5.73 4.91
N TYR A 215 0.47 -4.72 5.62
CA TYR A 215 1.88 -4.61 5.95
C TYR A 215 2.09 -5.03 7.40
N ILE A 216 2.94 -6.02 7.64
CA ILE A 216 3.10 -6.63 8.96
C ILE A 216 4.50 -6.36 9.47
N GLY A 217 4.62 -5.55 10.53
CA GLY A 217 5.88 -5.43 11.27
C GLY A 217 6.01 -6.51 12.33
N SER A 218 4.99 -6.68 13.17
CA SER A 218 4.89 -7.76 14.15
C SER A 218 3.43 -8.12 14.39
N ILE A 219 3.15 -9.41 14.58
CA ILE A 219 1.81 -9.95 14.81
C ILE A 219 1.90 -11.28 15.56
N SER A 220 0.91 -11.57 16.42
CA SER A 220 0.85 -12.87 17.12
C SER A 220 0.44 -14.00 16.17
N ASP A 221 0.78 -15.25 16.49
CA ASP A 221 0.32 -16.42 15.72
C ASP A 221 -1.21 -16.53 15.69
N TYR A 222 -1.86 -16.14 16.79
CA TYR A 222 -3.31 -16.12 16.88
C TYR A 222 -3.90 -15.13 15.87
N ASP A 223 -3.38 -13.91 15.81
CA ASP A 223 -3.81 -12.89 14.85
C ASP A 223 -3.42 -13.23 13.41
N ARG A 224 -2.25 -13.86 13.20
CA ARG A 224 -1.81 -14.32 11.88
C ARG A 224 -2.77 -15.35 11.29
N LYS A 225 -3.40 -16.18 12.13
CA LYS A 225 -4.34 -17.23 11.70
C LYS A 225 -5.46 -16.68 10.81
N ILE A 226 -6.06 -15.55 11.19
CA ILE A 226 -7.15 -14.96 10.42
C ILE A 226 -6.67 -14.28 9.13
N LEU A 227 -5.50 -13.64 9.14
CA LEU A 227 -4.90 -13.09 7.92
C LEU A 227 -4.59 -14.20 6.91
N ASN A 228 -4.04 -15.32 7.38
CA ASN A 228 -3.74 -16.48 6.54
C ASN A 228 -5.02 -17.05 5.90
N ASP A 229 -6.16 -17.03 6.58
CA ASP A 229 -7.43 -17.44 5.97
C ASP A 229 -7.83 -16.50 4.82
N TYR A 230 -7.69 -15.18 4.99
CA TYR A 230 -7.96 -14.21 3.92
C TYR A 230 -6.97 -14.28 2.75
N VAL A 231 -5.69 -14.59 3.03
CA VAL A 231 -4.71 -14.89 1.97
C VAL A 231 -5.14 -16.12 1.20
N ARG A 232 -5.56 -17.19 1.90
CA ARG A 232 -6.03 -18.44 1.29
C ARG A 232 -7.27 -18.23 0.42
N THR A 233 -8.19 -17.33 0.79
CA THR A 233 -9.38 -17.00 -0.02
C THR A 233 -9.12 -15.98 -1.12
N GLY A 234 -7.90 -15.45 -1.24
CA GLY A 234 -7.52 -14.46 -2.25
C GLY A 234 -8.06 -13.06 -1.99
N ASP A 235 -8.53 -12.77 -0.77
CA ASP A 235 -9.04 -11.46 -0.37
C ASP A 235 -7.88 -10.49 0.01
N VAL A 236 -6.74 -11.06 0.44
CA VAL A 236 -5.62 -10.32 1.04
C VAL A 236 -4.27 -10.76 0.46
N GLU A 237 -3.35 -9.81 0.32
CA GLU A 237 -1.91 -10.05 0.24
C GLU A 237 -1.21 -9.47 1.47
N VAL A 238 -0.33 -10.26 2.09
CA VAL A 238 0.47 -9.87 3.26
C VAL A 238 1.91 -9.59 2.84
N ILE A 239 2.43 -8.44 3.28
CA ILE A 239 3.81 -8.00 3.08
C ILE A 239 4.47 -7.92 4.45
N ASP A 240 5.38 -8.84 4.71
CA ASP A 240 6.17 -8.84 5.95
C ASP A 240 7.29 -7.78 5.85
N LEU A 241 7.32 -6.85 6.80
CA LEU A 241 8.28 -5.75 6.88
C LEU A 241 9.57 -6.19 7.59
N HIS A 242 10.19 -7.26 7.09
CA HIS A 242 11.48 -7.71 7.58
C HIS A 242 12.61 -6.99 6.85
N ASP A 243 13.52 -6.42 7.62
CA ASP A 243 14.76 -5.84 7.10
C ASP A 243 15.88 -6.00 8.15
N LYS A 244 17.13 -5.95 7.69
CA LYS A 244 18.34 -5.95 8.52
C LYS A 244 18.38 -4.77 9.48
N TYR A 245 17.73 -3.66 9.15
CA TYR A 245 17.73 -2.43 9.93
C TYR A 245 16.40 -2.22 10.64
N GLU A 246 16.45 -1.94 11.93
CA GLU A 246 15.28 -1.49 12.68
C GLU A 246 14.85 -0.09 12.23
N ARG A 247 13.56 0.22 12.36
CA ARG A 247 13.02 1.54 12.03
C ARG A 247 11.88 1.92 12.97
N PRO A 248 11.71 3.22 13.27
CA PRO A 248 10.53 3.67 13.97
C PRO A 248 9.30 3.47 13.10
N TYR A 249 8.15 3.26 13.75
CA TYR A 249 6.85 3.04 13.12
C TYR A 249 6.55 4.03 11.97
N TYR A 250 6.78 5.32 12.22
CA TYR A 250 6.49 6.38 11.25
C TYR A 250 7.30 6.24 9.96
N ALA A 251 8.55 5.80 10.05
CA ALA A 251 9.39 5.57 8.87
C ALA A 251 8.85 4.41 8.02
N TRP A 252 8.39 3.33 8.67
CA TRP A 252 7.72 2.23 7.97
C TRP A 252 6.43 2.68 7.30
N HIS A 253 5.61 3.48 7.98
CA HIS A 253 4.37 3.98 7.43
C HIS A 253 4.60 4.73 6.10
N LEU A 254 5.61 5.61 6.05
CA LEU A 254 5.95 6.33 4.83
C LEU A 254 6.43 5.41 3.70
N ILE A 255 7.28 4.42 3.99
CA ILE A 255 7.73 3.43 3.01
C ILE A 255 6.54 2.62 2.46
N THR A 256 5.64 2.17 3.33
CA THR A 256 4.50 1.34 2.91
C THR A 256 3.47 2.11 2.11
N VAL A 257 3.32 3.43 2.31
CA VAL A 257 2.49 4.27 1.46
C VAL A 257 3.03 4.30 0.03
N GLN A 258 4.35 4.47 -0.15
CA GLN A 258 4.95 4.45 -1.48
C GLN A 258 4.87 3.05 -2.12
N ASP A 259 5.23 2.00 -1.37
CA ASP A 259 5.15 0.63 -1.86
C ASP A 259 3.73 0.27 -2.28
N CYS A 260 2.73 0.57 -1.45
CA CYS A 260 1.35 0.20 -1.76
C CYS A 260 0.79 1.01 -2.92
N HIS A 261 1.17 2.28 -3.06
CA HIS A 261 0.84 3.07 -4.24
C HIS A 261 1.36 2.40 -5.52
N LEU A 262 2.61 1.93 -5.52
CA LEU A 262 3.18 1.19 -6.66
C LEU A 262 2.48 -0.16 -6.85
N ARG A 263 2.34 -0.94 -5.78
CA ARG A 263 1.72 -2.27 -5.81
C ARG A 263 0.29 -2.25 -6.30
N ALA A 264 -0.48 -1.20 -5.98
CA ALA A 264 -1.86 -1.03 -6.43
C ALA A 264 -1.98 -0.45 -7.86
N LYS A 265 -0.93 0.21 -8.38
CA LYS A 265 -0.97 0.85 -9.71
C LYS A 265 -1.21 -0.20 -10.80
N TYR A 266 -2.27 -0.02 -11.58
CA TYR A 266 -2.82 -0.96 -12.58
C TYR A 266 -3.28 -2.32 -12.04
N HIS A 267 -3.12 -2.59 -10.74
CA HIS A 267 -3.79 -3.71 -10.07
C HIS A 267 -5.22 -3.34 -9.66
N SER A 268 -5.41 -2.06 -9.32
CA SER A 268 -6.66 -1.55 -8.78
C SER A 268 -7.03 -0.24 -9.47
N LYS A 269 -8.33 -0.06 -9.76
CA LYS A 269 -8.86 1.19 -10.31
C LYS A 269 -8.84 2.32 -9.26
N TRP A 270 -9.17 1.98 -8.02
CA TRP A 270 -9.09 2.86 -6.86
C TRP A 270 -8.29 2.20 -5.73
N VAL A 271 -7.55 3.00 -4.98
CA VAL A 271 -6.82 2.58 -3.79
C VAL A 271 -7.06 3.54 -2.63
N SER A 272 -7.32 2.99 -1.44
CA SER A 272 -7.41 3.72 -0.18
C SER A 272 -6.22 3.40 0.71
N PHE A 273 -5.83 4.34 1.57
CA PHE A 273 -4.78 4.16 2.58
C PHE A 273 -5.41 4.38 3.95
N LEU A 274 -5.55 3.32 4.73
CA LEU A 274 -6.28 3.32 6.01
C LEU A 274 -5.45 2.68 7.11
N ASP A 275 -5.60 3.20 8.33
CA ASP A 275 -5.11 2.52 9.52
C ASP A 275 -6.08 1.38 9.89
N LEU A 276 -5.62 0.38 10.65
CA LEU A 276 -6.45 -0.79 11.00
C LEU A 276 -7.69 -0.42 11.82
N ASP A 277 -7.66 0.72 12.51
CA ASP A 277 -8.74 1.30 13.32
C ASP A 277 -9.59 2.32 12.52
N GLU A 278 -9.49 2.35 11.19
CA GLU A 278 -10.28 3.24 10.33
C GLU A 278 -11.22 2.48 9.39
N ARG A 279 -12.46 2.95 9.23
CA ARG A 279 -13.45 2.40 8.28
C ARG A 279 -14.04 3.51 7.45
N ILE A 280 -14.07 3.39 6.13
CA ILE A 280 -14.84 4.31 5.30
C ILE A 280 -16.21 3.69 5.03
N SER A 281 -17.27 4.46 5.18
CA SER A 281 -18.63 4.00 4.83
C SER A 281 -19.33 4.99 3.92
N GLY A 282 -20.09 4.48 2.95
CA GLY A 282 -21.04 5.27 2.18
C GLY A 282 -22.33 5.56 2.95
N THR A 283 -23.40 5.83 2.22
CA THR A 283 -24.76 5.92 2.77
C THR A 283 -25.56 4.65 2.48
N PRO A 284 -26.68 4.41 3.17
CA PRO A 284 -27.57 3.28 2.84
C PRO A 284 -28.09 3.27 1.38
N ARG A 285 -28.08 4.42 0.69
CA ARG A 285 -28.54 4.55 -0.70
C ARG A 285 -27.40 4.46 -1.72
N GLN A 286 -26.16 4.62 -1.28
CA GLN A 286 -24.98 4.66 -2.14
C GLN A 286 -23.77 4.20 -1.32
N ASN A 287 -23.32 2.98 -1.54
CA ASN A 287 -22.11 2.47 -0.88
C ASN A 287 -20.86 3.20 -1.39
N LEU A 288 -19.72 2.96 -0.74
CA LEU A 288 -18.46 3.63 -1.07
C LEU A 288 -18.04 3.41 -2.51
N LEU A 289 -18.09 2.16 -3.01
CA LEU A 289 -17.72 1.87 -4.40
C LEU A 289 -18.60 2.66 -5.39
N GLN A 290 -19.92 2.66 -5.20
CA GLN A 290 -20.84 3.43 -6.04
C GLN A 290 -20.56 4.94 -5.99
N LEU A 291 -20.15 5.46 -4.83
CA LEU A 291 -19.78 6.87 -4.67
C LEU A 291 -18.50 7.23 -5.42
N ILE A 292 -17.46 6.41 -5.32
CA ILE A 292 -16.18 6.70 -6.00
C ILE A 292 -16.27 6.45 -7.52
N GLU A 293 -17.08 5.48 -7.94
CA GLU A 293 -17.28 5.20 -9.37
C GLU A 293 -18.13 6.25 -10.08
N SER A 294 -19.00 6.97 -9.36
CA SER A 294 -19.77 8.07 -9.94
C SER A 294 -18.93 9.33 -10.21
N GLN A 295 -17.66 9.34 -9.81
CA GLN A 295 -16.79 10.51 -10.00
C GLN A 295 -16.32 10.67 -11.44
N ASP A 296 -16.17 11.93 -11.84
CA ASP A 296 -15.72 12.31 -13.18
C ASP A 296 -14.36 11.66 -13.55
N PRO A 297 -14.13 11.29 -14.83
CA PRO A 297 -12.90 10.65 -15.26
C PRO A 297 -11.62 11.46 -15.05
N TYR A 298 -11.67 12.75 -14.74
CA TYR A 298 -10.51 13.57 -14.39
C TYR A 298 -10.25 13.61 -12.87
N VAL A 299 -11.16 13.11 -12.05
CA VAL A 299 -10.92 12.95 -10.61
C VAL A 299 -9.91 11.81 -10.41
N GLY A 300 -8.84 12.11 -9.68
CA GLY A 300 -7.82 11.14 -9.29
C GLY A 300 -7.63 11.05 -7.80
N GLU A 301 -8.23 11.94 -7.02
CA GLU A 301 -8.17 11.95 -5.57
C GLU A 301 -9.52 12.37 -4.99
N ILE A 302 -9.98 11.62 -4.00
CA ILE A 302 -11.19 11.88 -3.25
C ILE A 302 -10.81 11.90 -1.77
N ILE A 303 -11.08 13.00 -1.07
CA ILE A 303 -10.71 13.19 0.34
C ILE A 303 -11.97 13.10 1.20
N PHE A 304 -11.88 12.31 2.27
CA PHE A 304 -12.97 12.02 3.18
C PHE A 304 -12.73 12.66 4.55
N PRO A 305 -13.75 13.30 5.15
CA PRO A 305 -13.67 13.79 6.52
C PRO A 305 -13.67 12.62 7.50
N VAL A 306 -13.19 12.86 8.72
CA VAL A 306 -13.04 11.86 9.78
C VAL A 306 -14.05 12.11 10.89
N LEU A 307 -14.76 11.06 11.28
CA LEU A 307 -15.57 10.96 12.48
C LEU A 307 -14.78 10.17 13.52
N ASN A 308 -14.23 10.85 14.53
CA ASN A 308 -13.49 10.16 15.59
C ASN A 308 -14.46 9.48 16.55
N ILE A 309 -14.23 8.19 16.79
CA ILE A 309 -14.95 7.34 17.75
C ILE A 309 -14.07 7.15 18.97
N VAL A 310 -14.65 7.27 20.16
CA VAL A 310 -13.94 7.04 21.41
C VAL A 310 -13.89 5.54 21.71
N LYS A 311 -12.70 4.93 21.61
CA LYS A 311 -12.46 3.51 21.93
C LYS A 311 -11.94 3.39 23.37
N TYR A 312 -12.82 2.98 24.29
CA TYR A 312 -12.55 2.98 25.74
C TYR A 312 -11.67 1.83 26.27
N GLY A 313 -11.40 0.82 25.46
CA GLY A 313 -10.63 -0.34 25.87
C GLY A 313 -10.10 -1.15 24.69
N ASP A 314 -9.47 -2.27 25.02
CA ASP A 314 -8.91 -3.18 24.04
C ASP A 314 -9.95 -4.13 23.46
N VAL A 315 -9.69 -4.61 22.25
CA VAL A 315 -10.48 -5.69 21.67
C VAL A 315 -10.21 -7.01 22.40
N ALA A 316 -11.14 -7.96 22.26
CA ALA A 316 -11.01 -9.28 22.87
C ALA A 316 -9.69 -9.97 22.45
N GLU A 317 -9.00 -10.58 23.42
CA GLU A 317 -7.74 -11.30 23.15
C GLU A 317 -7.97 -12.55 22.31
N LYS A 318 -9.10 -13.24 22.50
CA LYS A 318 -9.44 -14.49 21.80
C LYS A 318 -10.94 -14.63 21.58
N PHE A 319 -11.30 -15.50 20.64
CA PHE A 319 -12.67 -15.94 20.42
C PHE A 319 -13.09 -16.90 21.55
N VAL A 320 -14.27 -16.67 22.12
CA VAL A 320 -14.85 -17.49 23.20
C VAL A 320 -16.07 -18.23 22.69
N ASP A 321 -17.10 -17.47 22.29
CA ASP A 321 -18.34 -17.97 21.72
C ASP A 321 -19.01 -16.89 20.85
N VAL A 322 -20.03 -17.27 20.06
CA VAL A 322 -20.72 -16.36 19.15
C VAL A 322 -21.46 -15.21 19.89
N PRO A 323 -22.19 -15.45 21.00
CA PRO A 323 -22.79 -14.35 21.76
C PRO A 323 -21.79 -13.31 22.25
N THR A 324 -20.64 -13.75 22.77
CA THR A 324 -19.54 -12.91 23.24
C THR A 324 -18.92 -12.14 22.09
N LEU A 325 -18.61 -12.82 20.97
CA LEU A 325 -18.13 -12.18 19.75
C LEU A 325 -19.04 -11.04 19.30
N LYS A 326 -20.36 -11.27 19.25
CA LYS A 326 -21.35 -10.27 18.82
C LYS A 326 -21.40 -9.03 19.71
N ARG A 327 -21.08 -9.16 21.00
CA ARG A 327 -21.00 -8.07 21.97
C ARG A 327 -19.68 -7.30 21.83
N ASP A 328 -18.59 -8.02 21.59
CA ASP A 328 -17.24 -7.49 21.60
C ASP A 328 -16.84 -6.82 20.25
N MET A 329 -17.74 -6.85 19.25
CA MET A 329 -17.53 -6.16 17.97
C MET A 329 -17.37 -4.63 18.16
N MET A 330 -16.32 -4.05 17.58
CA MET A 330 -15.94 -2.65 17.82
C MET A 330 -17.04 -1.67 17.43
N PHE A 331 -17.70 -1.90 16.29
CA PHE A 331 -18.76 -1.03 15.78
C PHE A 331 -20.04 -1.04 16.64
N ARG A 332 -20.19 -2.02 17.53
CA ARG A 332 -21.28 -2.09 18.52
C ARG A 332 -20.87 -1.55 19.87
N GLN A 333 -19.65 -1.88 20.29
CA GLN A 333 -19.12 -1.48 21.59
C GLN A 333 -18.86 0.03 21.66
N TRP A 334 -18.34 0.62 20.58
CA TRP A 334 -17.94 2.02 20.55
C TRP A 334 -18.71 2.80 19.49
N THR A 335 -19.64 3.64 19.96
CA THR A 335 -20.50 4.48 19.12
C THR A 335 -20.41 5.97 19.48
N ASP A 336 -19.70 6.30 20.55
CA ASP A 336 -19.54 7.67 21.03
C ASP A 336 -18.57 8.41 20.12
N THR A 337 -19.02 9.52 19.56
CA THR A 337 -18.30 10.28 18.53
C THR A 337 -18.25 11.77 18.85
N VAL A 338 -17.22 12.43 18.33
CA VAL A 338 -17.19 13.89 18.16
C VAL A 338 -17.62 14.26 16.75
N ASP A 339 -17.96 15.52 16.51
CA ASP A 339 -18.35 15.97 15.17
C ASP A 339 -17.24 15.75 14.12
N PRO A 340 -17.61 15.51 12.85
CA PRO A 340 -16.65 15.27 11.79
C PRO A 340 -15.63 16.40 11.64
N THR A 341 -14.37 16.03 11.41
CA THR A 341 -13.26 16.95 11.19
C THR A 341 -12.51 16.61 9.90
N TRP A 342 -11.76 17.57 9.38
CA TRP A 342 -10.83 17.35 8.27
C TRP A 342 -9.41 17.02 8.77
N ASN A 343 -9.17 17.11 10.08
CA ASN A 343 -7.90 16.69 10.65
C ASN A 343 -7.71 15.18 10.45
N ALA A 344 -6.51 14.78 10.03
CA ALA A 344 -6.18 13.40 9.67
C ALA A 344 -7.09 12.77 8.59
N SER A 345 -7.68 13.58 7.70
CA SER A 345 -8.46 13.09 6.55
C SER A 345 -7.75 11.98 5.78
N LYS A 346 -8.53 11.10 5.14
CA LYS A 346 -8.00 10.00 4.32
C LYS A 346 -8.45 10.15 2.88
N ALA A 347 -7.64 9.63 1.98
CA ALA A 347 -7.87 9.72 0.55
C ALA A 347 -8.15 8.35 -0.08
N ILE A 348 -8.99 8.36 -1.11
CA ILE A 348 -9.08 7.30 -2.10
C ILE A 348 -8.60 7.90 -3.42
N VAL A 349 -7.65 7.23 -4.07
CA VAL A 349 -6.99 7.74 -5.27
C VAL A 349 -7.04 6.75 -6.41
N ARG A 350 -6.91 7.26 -7.63
CA ARG A 350 -6.59 6.43 -8.80
C ARG A 350 -5.08 6.37 -8.94
N PRO A 351 -4.44 5.22 -8.64
CA PRO A 351 -2.99 5.16 -8.46
C PRO A 351 -2.21 5.54 -9.73
N GLU A 352 -2.78 5.35 -10.92
CA GLU A 352 -2.17 5.73 -12.20
C GLU A 352 -2.10 7.24 -12.44
N LYS A 353 -2.87 8.03 -11.68
CA LYS A 353 -2.94 9.50 -11.78
C LYS A 353 -2.13 10.24 -10.74
N ILE A 354 -1.64 9.53 -9.72
CA ILE A 354 -0.87 10.11 -8.62
C ILE A 354 0.62 9.97 -8.93
N GLY A 355 1.36 11.07 -8.74
CA GLY A 355 2.82 11.08 -8.87
C GLY A 355 3.53 10.84 -7.54
N ILE A 356 3.00 11.42 -6.46
CA ILE A 356 3.55 11.32 -5.12
C ILE A 356 2.38 11.17 -4.15
N MET A 357 2.35 10.07 -3.41
CA MET A 357 1.37 9.82 -2.35
C MET A 357 1.98 10.18 -0.99
N PHE A 358 1.17 10.72 -0.08
CA PHE A 358 1.49 10.86 1.35
C PHE A 358 0.41 10.16 2.18
N ILE A 359 0.60 10.06 3.50
CA ILE A 359 -0.28 9.26 4.39
C ILE A 359 -1.76 9.64 4.25
N HIS A 360 -2.05 10.93 4.14
CA HIS A 360 -3.43 11.46 4.16
C HIS A 360 -3.96 11.89 2.78
N PHE A 361 -3.07 12.22 1.84
CA PHE A 361 -3.43 12.82 0.56
C PHE A 361 -2.30 12.66 -0.48
N ALA A 362 -2.62 12.89 -1.75
CA ALA A 362 -1.67 12.97 -2.84
C ALA A 362 -0.93 14.31 -2.82
N THR A 363 0.35 14.30 -2.45
CA THR A 363 1.22 15.49 -2.51
C THR A 363 1.36 16.03 -3.92
N ALA A 364 1.41 15.14 -4.92
CA ALA A 364 1.51 15.54 -6.32
C ALA A 364 0.70 14.62 -7.25
N LYS A 365 0.05 15.24 -8.23
CA LYS A 365 -0.85 14.61 -9.20
C LYS A 365 -0.40 14.92 -10.62
N LEU A 366 -0.67 14.01 -11.55
CA LEU A 366 -0.42 14.28 -12.96
C LEU A 366 -1.24 15.49 -13.46
N PRO A 367 -0.79 16.22 -14.49
CA PRO A 367 -1.50 17.41 -14.97
C PRO A 367 -2.94 17.11 -15.40
N GLY A 368 -3.87 18.01 -15.02
CA GLY A 368 -5.30 17.89 -15.31
C GLY A 368 -6.10 17.04 -14.32
N VAL A 369 -5.44 16.39 -13.37
CA VAL A 369 -6.11 15.56 -12.34
C VAL A 369 -6.72 16.44 -11.25
N LYS A 370 -7.98 16.15 -10.91
CA LYS A 370 -8.76 16.89 -9.91
C LYS A 370 -8.84 16.14 -8.58
N THR A 371 -8.99 16.93 -7.51
CA THR A 371 -9.34 16.48 -6.17
C THR A 371 -10.77 16.85 -5.85
N VAL A 372 -11.51 15.92 -5.24
CA VAL A 372 -12.86 16.16 -4.73
C VAL A 372 -12.86 15.91 -3.23
N GLN A 373 -13.49 16.81 -2.48
CA GLN A 373 -13.79 16.61 -1.07
C GLN A 373 -15.23 16.12 -0.94
N ILE A 374 -15.42 15.05 -0.16
CA ILE A 374 -16.74 14.45 0.05
C ILE A 374 -17.41 15.05 1.28
N SER A 375 -18.70 15.35 1.18
CA SER A 375 -19.47 15.81 2.34
C SER A 375 -19.60 14.70 3.38
N PRO A 376 -19.54 15.00 4.70
CA PRO A 376 -19.77 14.01 5.75
C PRO A 376 -21.11 13.27 5.64
N ASN A 377 -22.10 13.86 4.96
CA ASN A 377 -23.42 13.24 4.73
C ASN A 377 -23.42 12.19 3.60
N GLN A 378 -22.35 12.10 2.82
CA GLN A 378 -22.21 11.15 1.71
C GLN A 378 -21.29 10.00 2.08
N ALA A 379 -20.12 10.30 2.65
CA ALA A 379 -19.21 9.31 3.20
C ALA A 379 -18.23 9.98 4.16
N LEU A 380 -17.76 9.21 5.13
CA LEU A 380 -16.74 9.64 6.09
C LEU A 380 -15.91 8.46 6.56
N VAL A 381 -14.73 8.77 7.11
CA VAL A 381 -13.85 7.81 7.80
C VAL A 381 -14.29 7.74 9.26
N ARG A 382 -14.66 6.57 9.74
CA ARG A 382 -14.85 6.26 11.16
C ARG A 382 -13.51 5.84 11.74
N HIS A 383 -12.93 6.62 12.63
CA HIS A 383 -11.60 6.36 13.21
C HIS A 383 -11.74 6.03 14.71
N TYR A 384 -11.46 4.78 15.09
CA TYR A 384 -11.58 4.27 16.45
C TYR A 384 -10.36 4.62 17.32
N ARG A 385 -10.34 5.84 17.84
CA ARG A 385 -9.21 6.37 18.60
C ARG A 385 -9.20 5.84 20.04
N SER A 386 -8.21 5.01 20.35
CA SER A 386 -8.01 4.43 21.69
C SER A 386 -7.87 5.49 22.78
N THR A 387 -8.42 5.20 23.96
CA THR A 387 -8.17 5.96 25.18
C THR A 387 -7.06 5.42 26.07
N GLN A 388 -6.55 4.22 25.78
CA GLN A 388 -5.56 3.51 26.61
C GLN A 388 -4.16 3.51 25.97
N HIS A 389 -4.07 3.26 24.67
CA HIS A 389 -2.79 3.04 23.95
C HIS A 389 -2.37 4.25 23.12
N ARG A 390 -2.24 5.41 23.75
CA ARG A 390 -1.94 6.65 23.03
C ARG A 390 -0.45 6.99 23.05
N VAL A 391 0.00 7.51 21.91
CA VAL A 391 1.30 8.20 21.82
C VAL A 391 1.24 9.58 22.49
N ASP A 392 0.07 10.23 22.44
CA ASP A 392 -0.19 11.51 23.11
C ASP A 392 -0.93 11.28 24.45
N VAL A 393 -0.45 11.92 25.52
CA VAL A 393 -0.91 11.68 26.91
C VAL A 393 -2.27 12.35 27.17
N THR A 394 -2.73 13.24 26.28
CA THR A 394 -3.98 13.97 26.48
C THR A 394 -5.22 13.14 26.17
N ASN A 395 -6.28 13.36 26.96
CA ASN A 395 -7.63 12.92 26.62
C ASN A 395 -8.18 13.77 25.48
N TRP A 396 -7.81 13.42 24.24
CA TRP A 396 -8.19 14.17 23.04
C TRP A 396 -9.70 14.48 22.94
N HIS A 397 -10.55 13.59 23.45
CA HIS A 397 -12.02 13.75 23.44
C HIS A 397 -12.55 14.60 24.62
N LEU A 398 -11.70 14.90 25.59
CA LEU A 398 -11.94 15.78 26.75
C LEU A 398 -11.12 17.08 26.66
N GLU A 399 -10.50 17.35 25.51
CA GLU A 399 -9.80 18.61 25.29
C GLU A 399 -10.79 19.76 25.13
N VAL A 400 -10.44 20.89 25.74
CA VAL A 400 -11.19 22.13 25.62
C VAL A 400 -10.85 22.75 24.27
N GLN A 401 -11.87 22.94 23.43
CA GLN A 401 -11.73 23.58 22.13
C GLN A 401 -11.35 25.05 22.27
N ALA A 402 -10.96 25.68 21.16
CA ALA A 402 -10.54 27.09 21.15
C ALA A 402 -11.60 28.08 21.67
N ASP A 403 -12.87 27.67 21.69
CA ASP A 403 -14.01 28.44 22.22
C ASP A 403 -14.26 28.21 23.73
N GLY A 404 -13.40 27.46 24.42
CA GLY A 404 -13.51 27.16 25.84
C GLY A 404 -14.48 26.02 26.17
N LYS A 405 -15.02 25.30 25.18
CA LYS A 405 -15.98 24.21 25.39
C LYS A 405 -15.37 22.83 25.08
N LEU A 406 -15.81 21.82 25.81
CA LEU A 406 -15.49 20.43 25.50
C LEU A 406 -16.15 19.99 24.18
N PHE A 407 -15.62 18.92 23.58
CA PHE A 407 -16.31 18.26 22.48
C PHE A 407 -17.70 17.74 22.93
N VAL A 408 -18.69 17.91 22.04
CA VAL A 408 -20.01 17.32 22.25
C VAL A 408 -19.97 15.86 21.80
N ILE A 409 -20.13 14.95 22.77
CA ILE A 409 -20.16 13.51 22.49
C ILE A 409 -21.56 13.11 22.03
N THR A 410 -21.64 12.49 20.85
CA THR A 410 -22.89 12.01 20.24
C THR A 410 -22.77 10.53 19.88
N LYS A 411 -23.81 9.74 20.16
CA LYS A 411 -23.90 8.34 19.72
C LYS A 411 -24.26 8.25 18.25
N ARG A 412 -23.38 7.66 17.44
CA ARG A 412 -23.56 7.46 15.99
C ARG A 412 -23.27 6.00 15.61
N PRO A 413 -24.16 5.04 15.93
CA PRO A 413 -24.01 3.64 15.54
C PRO A 413 -24.08 3.49 14.01
N LEU A 414 -23.65 2.32 13.50
CA LEU A 414 -23.92 1.94 12.11
C LEU A 414 -25.43 1.75 11.91
N THR A 415 -25.87 1.82 10.64
CA THR A 415 -27.29 1.58 10.34
C THR A 415 -27.64 0.11 10.61
N PRO A 416 -28.86 -0.21 11.07
CA PRO A 416 -29.21 -1.57 11.48
C PRO A 416 -28.97 -2.64 10.40
N VAL A 417 -29.20 -2.31 9.13
CA VAL A 417 -28.98 -3.24 8.01
C VAL A 417 -27.51 -3.52 7.80
N PHE A 418 -26.66 -2.48 7.81
CA PHE A 418 -25.22 -2.63 7.64
C PHE A 418 -24.60 -3.36 8.84
N ASP A 419 -25.02 -3.01 10.07
CA ASP A 419 -24.62 -3.68 11.32
C ASP A 419 -24.90 -5.19 11.24
N GLN A 420 -26.11 -5.57 10.83
CA GLN A 420 -26.50 -6.97 10.74
C GLN A 420 -25.69 -7.73 9.68
N ASN A 421 -25.54 -7.17 8.47
CA ASN A 421 -24.75 -7.78 7.40
C ASN A 421 -23.29 -7.96 7.80
N LEU A 422 -22.70 -6.94 8.45
CA LEU A 422 -21.32 -7.00 8.93
C LEU A 422 -21.18 -8.06 10.03
N THR A 423 -22.12 -8.10 10.97
CA THR A 423 -22.16 -9.11 12.04
C THR A 423 -22.17 -10.52 11.47
N ASP A 424 -23.05 -10.79 10.50
CA ASP A 424 -23.18 -12.14 9.93
C ASP A 424 -21.92 -12.55 9.16
N ALA A 425 -21.29 -11.62 8.44
CA ALA A 425 -20.01 -11.86 7.76
C ALA A 425 -18.88 -12.18 8.76
N ILE A 426 -18.76 -11.39 9.84
CA ILE A 426 -17.76 -11.61 10.88
C ILE A 426 -17.99 -12.95 11.58
N VAL A 427 -19.21 -13.24 12.04
CA VAL A 427 -19.52 -14.51 12.72
C VAL A 427 -19.16 -15.70 11.84
N LYS A 428 -19.59 -15.68 10.57
CA LYS A 428 -19.28 -16.74 9.60
C LYS A 428 -17.77 -16.95 9.46
N ARG A 429 -17.00 -15.86 9.33
CA ARG A 429 -15.54 -15.95 9.17
C ARG A 429 -14.87 -16.46 10.44
N VAL A 430 -15.20 -15.89 11.59
CA VAL A 430 -14.59 -16.24 12.88
C VAL A 430 -14.86 -17.69 13.24
N GLN A 431 -16.08 -18.19 13.02
CA GLN A 431 -16.37 -19.61 13.25
C GLN A 431 -15.52 -20.52 12.36
N ASN A 432 -15.41 -20.22 11.07
CA ASN A 432 -14.58 -21.04 10.16
C ASN A 432 -13.10 -21.11 10.56
N VAL A 433 -12.57 -20.07 11.20
CA VAL A 433 -11.13 -19.98 11.54
C VAL A 433 -10.84 -20.44 12.97
N TYR A 434 -11.71 -20.12 13.93
CA TYR A 434 -11.44 -20.30 15.35
C TYR A 434 -12.34 -21.34 16.02
N ASP A 435 -13.54 -21.61 15.50
CA ASP A 435 -14.45 -22.64 16.01
C ASP A 435 -14.09 -24.00 15.40
N GLN A 436 -12.99 -24.58 15.89
CA GLN A 436 -12.48 -25.84 15.38
C GLN A 436 -13.31 -27.02 15.91
N VAL A 437 -13.77 -27.88 15.00
CA VAL A 437 -14.42 -29.14 15.35
C VAL A 437 -13.37 -30.10 15.92
N PRO A 438 -13.54 -30.63 17.13
CA PRO A 438 -12.60 -31.59 17.70
C PRO A 438 -12.44 -32.82 16.79
N VAL A 439 -11.22 -33.36 16.72
CA VAL A 439 -10.93 -34.57 15.96
C VAL A 439 -11.74 -35.74 16.51
N ASN A 440 -12.52 -36.41 15.65
CA ASN A 440 -13.14 -37.68 16.01
C ASN A 440 -12.14 -38.83 15.80
N CYS A 441 -11.45 -39.20 16.87
CA CYS A 441 -10.43 -40.25 16.87
C CYS A 441 -10.88 -41.58 16.27
N SER A 442 -12.13 -41.98 16.51
CA SER A 442 -12.66 -43.25 15.94
C SER A 442 -12.82 -43.23 14.42
N ALA A 443 -12.81 -42.05 13.80
CA ALA A 443 -12.91 -41.89 12.35
C ALA A 443 -11.54 -41.91 11.65
N ILE A 444 -10.42 -41.89 12.40
CA ILE A 444 -9.07 -41.97 11.84
C ILE A 444 -8.67 -43.45 11.75
N ALA A 445 -8.38 -43.92 10.54
CA ALA A 445 -7.96 -45.30 10.35
C ALA A 445 -6.60 -45.56 11.02
N ARG A 446 -6.58 -46.46 12.00
CA ARG A 446 -5.42 -46.79 12.85
C ARG A 446 -4.13 -47.08 12.06
N TYR A 447 -4.25 -47.74 10.91
CA TYR A 447 -3.10 -48.08 10.07
C TYR A 447 -2.32 -46.85 9.54
N LEU A 448 -2.95 -45.67 9.45
CA LEU A 448 -2.34 -44.46 8.87
C LEU A 448 -1.15 -43.97 9.69
N TRP A 449 -1.20 -44.12 11.02
CA TRP A 449 -0.13 -43.69 11.92
C TRP A 449 0.74 -44.85 12.41
N GLU A 450 0.16 -46.03 12.65
CA GLU A 450 0.94 -47.21 13.09
C GLU A 450 1.90 -47.74 12.02
N SER A 451 1.46 -47.82 10.76
CA SER A 451 2.28 -48.40 9.67
C SER A 451 3.56 -47.61 9.39
N ARG A 452 3.57 -46.32 9.73
CA ARG A 452 4.70 -45.39 9.53
C ARG A 452 5.36 -44.96 10.84
N LYS A 453 4.94 -45.53 11.98
CA LYS A 453 5.41 -45.16 13.33
C LYS A 453 5.26 -43.66 13.63
N PHE A 454 4.20 -43.02 13.11
CA PHE A 454 3.83 -41.68 13.53
C PHE A 454 3.20 -41.73 14.93
N PRO A 455 3.34 -40.66 15.74
CA PRO A 455 2.62 -40.54 17.01
C PRO A 455 1.11 -40.71 16.83
N ASP A 456 0.44 -41.26 17.85
CA ASP A 456 -1.02 -41.37 17.83
C ASP A 456 -1.61 -39.95 17.70
N PRO A 457 -2.34 -39.66 16.61
CA PRO A 457 -2.90 -38.33 16.37
C PRO A 457 -3.87 -37.89 17.46
N CYS A 458 -4.33 -38.77 18.35
CA CYS A 458 -5.22 -38.47 19.47
C CYS A 458 -4.48 -38.30 20.81
N GLU A 459 -3.22 -38.70 20.90
CA GLU A 459 -2.35 -38.42 22.05
C GLU A 459 -1.41 -37.24 21.79
N SER A 460 -1.02 -37.01 20.53
CA SER A 460 0.01 -36.07 20.14
C SER A 460 -0.50 -34.78 19.49
N MET A 461 -1.74 -34.33 19.78
CA MET A 461 -2.25 -33.04 19.27
C MET A 461 -1.57 -31.82 19.92
N SER A 462 -0.25 -31.86 20.04
CA SER A 462 0.62 -30.70 20.10
C SER A 462 0.65 -30.05 18.71
N PRO A 463 0.74 -28.71 18.62
CA PRO A 463 0.82 -27.99 17.35
C PRO A 463 2.21 -28.25 16.74
N VAL A 464 2.39 -29.40 16.11
CA VAL A 464 3.58 -29.72 15.33
C VAL A 464 3.17 -29.82 13.87
N PHE A 465 2.65 -28.71 13.34
CA PHE A 465 2.71 -28.37 11.92
C PHE A 465 2.71 -26.84 11.77
#